data_AF-A0A7J4EGZ3-F1
#
_entry.id   AF-A0A7J4EGZ3-F1
#
_cell.length_a   1.000
_cell.length_b   1.000
_cell.length_c   1.000
_cell.angle_alpha   90.00
_cell.angle_beta   90.00
_cell.angle_gamma   90.00
#
_symmetry.space_group_name_H-M   'P 1'
#
loop_
_entity.id
_entity.type
_entity.pdbx_description
1 polymer ?
#
loop_
_entity_poly.entity_id
_entity_poly.type
_entity_poly.pdbx_seq_one_letter_code
_entity_poly.pdbx_strand_id
1 'polypeptide(L)'
;TETLDFALEVEKLTTAKRGNLILNVDGCIGVLCCDMLRGLGYSREEVREFVDLGVLNALFVLGRSIGFMGHIMDQKRLKTRLYRHPWEDILYMMPDEPEEVK
;
A
#
# COMPACT_ATOMS: atom_id res chain seq x y z
N THR A 1 15.15 -13.83 -12.47
CA THR A 1 14.30 -12.78 -11.88
C THR A 1 15.20 -11.62 -11.52
N GLU A 2 15.71 -10.94 -12.55
CA GLU A 2 16.83 -10.00 -12.42
C GLU A 2 16.52 -8.85 -11.44
N THR A 3 15.27 -8.36 -11.43
CA THR A 3 14.90 -7.25 -10.53
C THR A 3 14.68 -7.73 -9.10
N LEU A 4 14.13 -8.92 -8.88
CA LEU A 4 14.08 -9.51 -7.54
C LEU A 4 15.49 -9.75 -6.99
N ASP A 5 16.39 -10.31 -7.79
CA ASP A 5 17.77 -10.60 -7.36
C ASP A 5 18.48 -9.32 -6.93
N PHE A 6 18.30 -8.23 -7.68
CA PHE A 6 18.76 -6.90 -7.30
C PHE A 6 18.12 -6.40 -6.00
N ALA A 7 16.81 -6.56 -5.83
CA ALA A 7 16.10 -6.12 -4.62
C ALA A 7 16.57 -6.88 -3.36
N LEU A 8 16.90 -8.17 -3.48
CA LEU A 8 17.44 -8.97 -2.38
C LEU A 8 18.86 -8.54 -1.99
N GLU A 9 19.70 -8.12 -2.94
CA GLU A 9 21.00 -7.53 -2.61
C GLU A 9 20.83 -6.18 -1.89
N VAL A 10 19.86 -5.37 -2.30
CA VAL A 10 19.50 -4.14 -1.58
C VAL A 10 19.01 -4.44 -0.16
N GLU A 11 18.16 -5.46 0.00
CA GLU A 11 17.67 -5.91 1.31
C GLU A 11 18.82 -6.32 2.24
N LYS A 12 19.82 -7.07 1.75
CA LYS A 12 21.00 -7.43 2.55
C LYS A 12 21.73 -6.20 3.07
N LEU A 13 21.85 -5.16 2.24
CA LEU A 13 22.48 -3.90 2.63
C LEU A 13 21.65 -3.09 3.63
N THR A 14 20.31 -3.09 3.51
CA THR A 14 19.43 -2.34 4.42
C THR A 14 19.27 -3.04 5.76
N THR A 15 19.12 -4.36 5.75
CA THR A 15 19.01 -5.19 6.97
C THR A 15 20.28 -5.18 7.81
N ALA A 16 21.46 -5.04 7.19
CA ALA A 16 22.72 -4.81 7.88
C ALA A 16 22.74 -3.50 8.69
N LYS A 17 21.92 -2.49 8.31
CA LYS A 17 21.79 -1.23 9.07
C LYS A 17 20.74 -1.33 10.16
N ARG A 18 19.57 -1.91 9.86
CA ARG A 18 18.54 -2.28 10.84
C ARG A 18 17.76 -3.48 10.34
N GLY A 19 17.62 -4.51 11.18
CA GLY A 19 17.01 -5.79 10.80
C GLY A 19 15.53 -5.72 10.39
N ASN A 20 14.82 -4.61 10.66
CA ASN A 20 13.44 -4.42 10.23
C ASN A 20 13.30 -3.77 8.85
N LEU A 21 14.41 -3.38 8.20
CA LEU A 21 14.42 -2.83 6.84
C LEU A 21 14.48 -3.95 5.80
N ILE A 22 13.51 -4.87 5.90
CA ILE A 22 13.32 -6.00 4.98
C ILE A 22 12.61 -5.58 3.70
N LEU A 23 12.67 -6.41 2.66
CA LEU A 23 11.85 -6.28 1.46
C LEU A 23 10.40 -6.61 1.83
N ASN A 24 9.55 -5.60 1.90
CA ASN A 24 8.14 -5.77 2.25
C ASN A 24 7.33 -6.40 1.10
N VAL A 25 6.08 -6.76 1.40
CA VAL A 25 5.18 -7.40 0.42
C VAL A 25 4.90 -6.50 -0.79
N ASP A 26 4.74 -5.19 -0.59
CA ASP A 26 4.47 -4.23 -1.68
C ASP A 26 5.66 -4.14 -2.64
N GLY A 27 6.87 -4.04 -2.10
CA GLY A 27 8.11 -4.04 -2.85
C GLY A 27 8.31 -5.34 -3.61
N CYS A 28 8.05 -6.48 -2.96
CA CYS A 28 8.14 -7.81 -3.57
C CYS A 28 7.17 -7.98 -4.76
N ILE A 29 5.91 -7.58 -4.60
CA ILE A 29 4.90 -7.61 -5.68
C ILE A 29 5.37 -6.74 -6.85
N GLY A 30 5.84 -5.51 -6.59
CA GLY A 30 6.29 -4.61 -7.63
C GLY A 30 7.44 -5.18 -8.47
N VAL A 31 8.49 -5.70 -7.83
CA VAL A 31 9.66 -6.26 -8.54
C VAL A 31 9.30 -7.54 -9.29
N LEU A 32 8.46 -8.40 -8.69
CA LEU A 32 8.01 -9.64 -9.31
C LEU A 32 7.07 -9.40 -10.49
N CYS A 33 6.21 -8.38 -10.45
CA CYS A 33 5.39 -8.01 -11.60
C CYS A 33 6.26 -7.56 -12.78
N CYS A 34 7.32 -6.80 -12.53
CA CYS A 34 8.27 -6.41 -13.58
C CYS A 34 9.02 -7.63 -14.14
N ASP A 35 9.49 -8.53 -13.28
CA ASP A 35 10.14 -9.78 -13.70
C ASP A 35 9.19 -10.70 -14.48
N MET A 36 7.92 -10.78 -14.08
CA MET A 36 6.90 -11.57 -14.75
C MET A 36 6.65 -11.06 -16.17
N LEU A 37 6.41 -9.75 -16.34
CA LEU A 37 6.16 -9.17 -17.67
C LEU A 37 7.36 -9.36 -18.60
N ARG A 38 8.59 -9.16 -18.10
CA ARG A 38 9.79 -9.46 -18.89
C ARG A 38 9.93 -10.94 -19.21
N GLY A 39 9.57 -11.83 -18.28
CA GLY A 39 9.53 -13.27 -18.50
C GLY A 39 8.51 -13.71 -19.57
N LEU A 40 7.45 -12.93 -19.78
CA LEU A 40 6.47 -13.12 -20.86
C LEU A 40 6.93 -12.58 -22.22
N GLY A 41 8.10 -11.93 -22.29
CA GLY A 41 8.70 -11.43 -23.53
C GLY A 41 8.50 -9.94 -23.80
N TYR A 42 7.94 -9.17 -22.84
CA TYR A 42 7.81 -7.72 -22.97
C TYR A 42 9.18 -7.03 -22.86
N SER A 43 9.39 -5.99 -23.67
CA SER A 43 10.57 -5.11 -23.62
C SER A 43 10.61 -4.29 -22.33
N ARG A 44 11.78 -3.72 -22.00
CA ARG A 44 11.93 -2.88 -20.80
C ARG A 44 11.10 -1.59 -20.91
N GLU A 45 10.96 -1.08 -22.12
CA GLU A 45 10.18 0.11 -22.46
C GLU A 45 8.69 -0.15 -22.24
N GLU A 46 8.16 -1.28 -22.73
CA GLU A 46 6.76 -1.66 -22.50
C GLU A 46 6.47 -1.88 -21.02
N VAL A 47 7.36 -2.60 -20.30
CA VAL A 47 7.18 -2.82 -18.85
C VAL A 47 7.18 -1.48 -18.09
N ARG A 48 8.02 -0.53 -18.50
CA ARG A 48 8.02 0.82 -17.92
C ARG A 48 6.69 1.53 -18.18
N GLU A 49 6.17 1.46 -19.40
CA GLU A 49 4.86 2.03 -19.73
C GLU A 49 3.74 1.42 -18.88
N PHE A 50 3.73 0.11 -18.66
CA PHE A 50 2.76 -0.56 -17.76
C PHE A 50 2.82 -0.04 -16.32
N VAL A 51 4.04 0.22 -15.81
CA VAL A 51 4.23 0.79 -14.48
C VAL A 51 3.74 2.23 -14.44
N ASP A 52 4.06 3.04 -15.44
CA ASP A 52 3.67 4.46 -15.55
C ASP A 52 2.15 4.62 -15.71
N LEU A 53 1.47 3.66 -16.36
CA LEU A 53 0.01 3.58 -16.44
C LEU A 53 -0.66 3.25 -15.09
N GLY A 54 0.11 2.86 -14.07
CA GLY A 54 -0.39 2.58 -12.74
C GLY A 54 -1.05 1.22 -12.57
N VAL A 55 -0.67 0.21 -13.36
CA VAL A 55 -1.23 -1.15 -13.27
C VAL A 55 -1.07 -1.76 -11.88
N LEU A 56 0.04 -1.49 -11.19
CA LEU A 56 0.26 -1.95 -9.81
C LEU A 56 -0.76 -1.35 -8.82
N ASN A 57 -1.15 -0.09 -9.03
CA ASN A 57 -2.19 0.54 -8.22
C ASN A 57 -3.55 -0.12 -8.47
N ALA A 58 -3.88 -0.39 -9.74
CA ALA A 58 -5.12 -1.06 -10.10
C ALA A 58 -5.21 -2.47 -9.50
N LEU A 59 -4.10 -3.24 -9.55
CA LEU A 59 -4.00 -4.56 -8.94
C LEU A 59 -4.25 -4.50 -7.42
N PHE A 60 -3.67 -3.53 -6.72
CA PHE A 60 -3.89 -3.33 -5.29
C PHE A 60 -5.33 -2.97 -4.97
N VAL A 61 -5.94 -2.04 -5.72
CA VAL A 61 -7.34 -1.64 -5.53
C VAL A 61 -8.28 -2.84 -5.71
N LEU A 62 -8.07 -3.64 -6.75
CA LEU A 62 -8.88 -4.84 -7.00
C LEU A 62 -8.77 -5.84 -5.84
N GLY A 63 -7.55 -6.17 -5.41
CA GLY A 63 -7.33 -7.11 -4.31
C GLY A 63 -7.92 -6.62 -2.99
N ARG A 64 -7.70 -5.36 -2.64
CA ARG A 64 -8.19 -4.78 -1.37
C ARG A 64 -9.72 -4.61 -1.35
N SER A 65 -10.35 -4.41 -2.50
CA SER A 65 -11.81 -4.32 -2.61
C SER A 65 -12.52 -5.58 -2.11
N ILE A 66 -11.92 -6.76 -2.30
CA ILE A 66 -12.45 -8.02 -1.75
C ILE A 66 -12.52 -7.97 -0.22
N GLY A 67 -11.44 -7.49 0.42
CA GLY A 67 -11.39 -7.32 1.88
C GLY A 67 -12.39 -6.27 2.37
N PHE A 68 -12.54 -5.14 1.66
CA PHE A 68 -13.54 -4.13 2.00
C PHE A 68 -14.97 -4.67 1.94
N MET A 69 -15.32 -5.40 0.87
CA MET A 69 -16.62 -6.08 0.79
C MET A 69 -16.82 -7.04 1.96
N GLY A 70 -15.80 -7.84 2.30
CA GLY A 70 -15.81 -8.74 3.45
C GLY A 70 -16.09 -8.00 4.76
N HIS A 71 -15.37 -6.91 5.05
CA HIS A 71 -15.57 -6.11 6.27
C HIS A 71 -16.97 -5.48 6.32
N ILE A 72 -17.49 -4.97 5.20
CA ILE A 72 -18.85 -4.40 5.16
C ILE A 72 -19.90 -5.46 5.49
N MET A 73 -19.79 -6.66 4.91
CA MET A 73 -20.69 -7.78 5.18
C MET A 73 -20.58 -8.25 6.63
N ASP A 74 -19.36 -8.29 7.16
CA ASP A 74 -19.10 -8.68 8.54
C ASP A 74 -19.74 -7.72 9.55
N GLN A 75 -19.59 -6.40 9.35
CA GLN A 75 -20.25 -5.40 10.21
C GLN A 75 -21.79 -5.49 10.16
N LYS A 76 -22.37 -5.77 8.98
CA LYS A 76 -23.82 -6.03 8.85
C LYS A 76 -24.24 -7.29 9.60
N ARG A 77 -23.46 -8.37 9.50
CA ARG A 77 -23.71 -9.65 10.19
C ARG A 77 -23.64 -9.48 11.71
N LEU A 78 -22.67 -8.73 12.20
CA LEU A 78 -22.47 -8.45 13.64
C LEU A 78 -23.45 -7.42 14.21
N LYS A 79 -24.23 -6.73 13.35
CA LYS A 79 -25.15 -5.65 13.74
C LYS A 79 -24.45 -4.56 14.55
N THR A 80 -23.25 -4.18 14.11
CA THR A 80 -22.42 -3.20 14.80
C THR A 80 -23.12 -1.84 14.89
N ARG A 81 -22.95 -1.14 16.01
CA ARG A 81 -23.54 0.19 16.24
C ARG A 81 -22.79 1.28 15.47
N LEU A 82 -23.36 2.48 15.42
CA LEU A 82 -22.72 3.66 14.88
C LEU A 82 -21.40 3.97 15.63
N TYR A 83 -20.33 4.16 14.88
CA TYR A 83 -19.03 4.53 15.44
C TYR A 83 -18.94 6.03 15.71
N ARG A 84 -18.43 6.40 16.89
CA ARG A 84 -18.02 7.76 17.25
C ARG A 84 -16.62 7.68 17.83
N HIS A 85 -15.69 8.47 17.29
CA HIS A 85 -14.31 8.45 17.74
C HIS A 85 -14.20 9.03 19.18
N PRO A 86 -13.42 8.40 20.08
CA PRO A 86 -13.23 8.90 21.44
C PRO A 86 -12.56 10.27 21.44
N TRP A 87 -12.95 11.16 22.37
CA TRP A 87 -12.41 12.52 22.42
C TRP A 87 -10.98 12.56 22.94
N GLU A 88 -10.62 11.62 23.81
CA GLU A 88 -9.28 11.46 24.37
C GLU A 88 -8.21 11.11 23.33
N ASP A 89 -8.61 10.60 22.16
CA ASP A 89 -7.72 10.28 21.03
C ASP A 89 -7.62 11.45 20.02
N ILE A 90 -8.25 12.59 20.32
CA ILE A 90 -8.23 13.81 19.49
C ILE A 90 -7.49 14.92 20.23
N LEU A 91 -6.38 15.38 19.65
CA LEU A 91 -5.70 16.58 20.13
C LEU A 91 -6.42 17.83 19.60
N TYR A 92 -7.15 18.50 20.50
CA TYR A 92 -7.79 19.78 20.20
C TYR A 92 -6.82 20.95 20.43
N MET A 93 -6.34 21.57 19.35
CA MET A 93 -5.56 22.81 19.38
C MET A 93 -6.43 23.94 18.85
N MET A 94 -7.22 24.53 19.74
CA MET A 94 -8.03 25.71 19.42
C MET A 94 -7.14 26.96 19.43
N PRO A 95 -7.37 27.94 18.53
CA PRO A 95 -6.75 29.25 18.63
C PRO A 95 -7.21 29.96 19.93
N ASP A 96 -6.35 30.81 20.49
CA ASP A 96 -6.62 31.55 21.73
C ASP A 96 -7.79 32.54 21.57
N GLU A 97 -7.98 33.05 20.35
CA GLU A 97 -9.10 33.90 19.99
C GLU A 97 -10.07 33.14 19.07
N PRO A 98 -11.39 33.18 19.33
CA PRO A 98 -12.36 32.56 18.45
C PRO A 98 -12.32 33.24 17.07
N GLU A 99 -12.22 32.47 16.00
CA GLU A 99 -12.40 33.00 14.65
C GLU A 99 -13.78 33.64 14.54
N GLU A 100 -13.84 34.93 14.20
CA GLU A 100 -15.09 35.58 13.85
C GLU A 100 -15.67 34.90 12.60
N VAL A 101 -16.75 34.14 12.79
CA VAL A 101 -17.54 33.59 11.69
C VAL A 101 -18.17 34.78 10.96
N LYS A 102 -17.64 35.11 9.77
CA LYS A 102 -18.22 36.12 8.88
C LYS A 102 -19.53 35.68 8.25
#